data_AF-A0A4R4XEK7-F1
#
_entry.id   AF-A0A4R4XEK7-F1
#
_cell.length_a   1.000
_cell.length_b   1.000
_cell.length_c   1.000
_cell.angle_alpha   90.00
_cell.angle_beta   90.00
_cell.angle_gamma   90.00
#
_symmetry.space_group_name_H-M   'P 1'
#
loop_
_entity.id
_entity.type
_entity.pdbx_description
1 polymer ?
#
loop_
_entity_poly.entity_id
_entity_poly.type
_entity_poly.pdbx_seq_one_letter_code
_entity_poly.pdbx_strand_id
1 'polypeptide(L)' 'MRPAGTTSHAAAKAELERDFPGWRVLVSDRRRWWALRGPLPFDQVNEVDVVDADTPEALRTRLSQLAPTALEAAP' A
#
# COMPACT_ATOMS: atom_id res chain seq x y z
N MET A 1 4.18 -24.49 -20.29
CA MET A 1 3.16 -23.73 -19.54
C MET A 1 3.84 -23.06 -18.36
N ARG A 2 3.86 -21.72 -18.29
CA ARG A 2 4.28 -21.00 -17.07
C ARG A 2 3.08 -21.00 -16.11
N PRO A 3 3.21 -21.34 -14.81
CA PRO A 3 2.11 -21.10 -13.89
C PRO A 3 1.91 -19.59 -13.79
N ALA A 4 0.63 -19.18 -13.81
CA ALA A 4 0.19 -17.81 -13.63
C ALA A 4 0.88 -17.17 -12.42
N GLY A 5 1.30 -15.91 -12.59
CA GLY A 5 2.08 -15.15 -11.62
C GLY A 5 1.49 -15.20 -10.22
N THR A 6 2.04 -16.06 -9.37
CA THR A 6 1.84 -15.99 -7.93
C THR A 6 2.98 -15.14 -7.41
N THR A 7 2.82 -13.82 -7.46
CA THR A 7 3.75 -12.90 -6.78
C THR A 7 3.74 -13.29 -5.30
N SER A 8 4.89 -13.66 -4.75
CA SER A 8 4.98 -13.99 -3.33
C SER A 8 4.56 -12.76 -2.51
N HIS A 9 3.99 -12.95 -1.31
CA HIS A 9 3.65 -11.83 -0.45
C HIS A 9 4.84 -10.88 -0.21
N ALA A 10 6.08 -11.41 -0.21
CA ALA A 10 7.29 -10.59 -0.12
C ALA A 10 7.50 -9.70 -1.35
N ALA A 11 7.29 -10.21 -2.56
CA ALA A 11 7.42 -9.44 -3.79
C ALA A 11 6.30 -8.39 -3.92
N ALA A 12 5.05 -8.76 -3.62
CA ALA A 12 3.92 -7.82 -3.65
C ALA A 12 4.07 -6.71 -2.59
N LYS A 13 4.62 -7.05 -1.41
CA LYS A 13 4.99 -6.06 -0.39
C LYS A 13 6.02 -5.07 -0.93
N ALA A 14 7.10 -5.56 -1.54
CA ALA A 14 8.17 -4.72 -2.06
C ALA A 14 7.68 -3.79 -3.19
N GLU A 15 6.78 -4.27 -4.05
CA GLU A 15 6.13 -3.45 -5.08
C GLU A 15 5.28 -2.34 -4.46
N LEU A 16 4.45 -2.65 -3.46
CA LEU A 16 3.63 -1.66 -2.77
C LEU A 16 4.48 -0.61 -2.03
N GLU A 17 5.55 -1.00 -1.34
CA GLU A 17 6.44 -0.04 -0.67
C GLU A 17 7.19 0.85 -1.68
N ARG A 18 7.47 0.35 -2.89
CA ARG A 18 8.04 1.15 -3.98
C ARG A 18 7.04 2.13 -4.57
N ASP A 19 5.79 1.70 -4.79
CA ASP A 19 4.74 2.52 -5.36
C ASP A 19 4.22 3.56 -4.35
N PHE A 20 4.36 3.29 -3.05
CA PHE A 20 3.89 4.13 -1.96
C PHE A 20 4.98 4.32 -0.88
N PRO A 21 6.05 5.09 -1.15
CA PRO A 21 7.19 5.23 -0.23
C PRO A 21 6.84 5.85 1.13
N GLY A 22 5.69 6.53 1.26
CA GLY A 22 5.17 7.05 2.53
C GLY A 22 4.42 6.02 3.38
N TRP A 23 4.17 4.84 2.84
CA TRP A 23 3.40 3.78 3.48
C TRP A 23 4.27 2.56 3.74
N ARG A 24 4.24 2.07 4.96
CA ARG A 24 4.86 0.81 5.37
C ARG A 24 3.84 -0.31 5.24
N VAL A 25 4.17 -1.36 4.50
CA VAL A 25 3.26 -2.48 4.27
C VAL A 25 3.58 -3.63 5.21
N LEU A 26 2.56 -4.15 5.89
CA LEU A 26 2.64 -5.33 6.75
C LEU A 26 1.72 -6.41 6.19
N VAL A 27 2.20 -7.65 6.18
CA VAL A 27 1.41 -8.82 5.79
C VAL A 27 1.34 -9.75 6.98
N SER A 28 0.12 -10.04 7.42
CA SER A 28 -0.12 -11.10 8.41
C SER A 28 -0.15 -12.46 7.71
N ASP A 29 0.30 -13.47 8.44
CA ASP A 29 0.12 -14.89 8.17
C ASP A 29 -1.33 -15.30 7.85
N ARG A 30 -2.32 -14.55 8.35
CA ARG A 30 -3.75 -14.75 8.08
C ARG A 30 -4.25 -14.14 6.78
N ARG A 31 -3.36 -13.87 5.81
CA ARG A 31 -3.67 -13.25 4.51
C ARG A 31 -4.22 -11.82 4.58
N ARG A 32 -4.07 -11.14 5.72
CA ARG A 32 -4.47 -9.72 5.84
C ARG A 32 -3.27 -8.81 5.59
N TRP A 33 -3.48 -7.82 4.75
CA TRP A 33 -2.55 -6.79 4.36
C TRP A 33 -2.88 -5.50 5.08
N TRP A 34 -1.85 -4.79 5.52
CA TRP A 34 -1.98 -3.50 6.19
C TRP A 34 -0.98 -2.55 5.58
N ALA A 35 -1.36 -1.29 5.44
CA ALA A 35 -0.47 -0.19 5.13
C ALA A 35 -0.58 0.84 6.25
N LEU A 36 0.56 1.22 6.81
CA LEU A 36 0.68 2.18 7.89
C LEU A 36 1.51 3.36 7.40
N ARG A 37 1.01 4.57 7.52
CA ARG A 37 1.78 5.79 7.30
C ARG A 37 2.45 6.17 8.61
N GLY A 38 3.77 6.42 8.57
CA GLY A 38 4.57 6.82 9.74
C GLY A 38 4.05 8.12 10.37
N PRO A 39 4.49 8.47 11.59
CA PRO A 39 3.78 9.39 12.47
C PRO A 39 3.38 10.65 11.72
N LEU A 40 2.06 10.82 11.59
CA LEU A 40 1.51 11.99 10.92
C LEU A 40 1.86 13.23 11.73
N PRO A 41 2.27 14.33 11.07
CA PRO A 41 2.35 15.62 11.75
C PRO A 41 1.00 15.95 12.39
N PHE A 42 1.03 16.76 13.46
CA PHE A 42 -0.17 17.09 14.24
C PHE A 42 -1.30 17.67 13.38
N ASP A 43 -0.95 18.37 12.30
CA ASP A 43 -1.89 18.95 11.34
C ASP A 43 -2.62 17.90 10.47
N GLN A 44 -2.20 16.63 10.50
CA GLN A 44 -2.73 15.52 9.73
C GLN A 44 -3.36 14.42 10.60
N VAL A 45 -3.59 14.68 11.90
CA VAL A 45 -4.18 13.74 12.87
C VAL A 45 -5.55 13.15 12.45
N ASN A 46 -6.30 13.83 11.60
CA ASN A 46 -7.59 13.34 11.07
C ASN A 46 -7.47 12.62 9.72
N GLU A 47 -6.27 12.50 9.16
CA GLU A 47 -6.07 11.75 7.92
C GLU A 47 -5.96 10.26 8.18
N VAL A 48 -6.29 9.46 7.16
CA VAL A 48 -6.13 8.01 7.21
C VAL A 48 -4.64 7.68 7.32
N ASP A 49 -4.26 7.04 8.41
CA ASP A 49 -2.90 6.57 8.71
C ASP A 49 -2.78 5.04 8.63
N VAL A 50 -3.90 4.34 8.64
CA VAL A 50 -3.99 2.87 8.55
C VAL A 50 -5.00 2.45 7.49
N VAL A 51 -4.58 1.54 6.61
CA VAL A 51 -5.44 0.90 5.62
C VAL A 51 -5.24 -0.61 5.70
N ASP A 52 -6.31 -1.38 5.76
CA ASP A 52 -6.26 -2.84 5.66
C ASP A 52 -6.93 -3.36 4.38
N ALA A 53 -6.55 -4.56 3.96
CA ALA A 53 -7.18 -5.30 2.86
C ALA A 53 -6.89 -6.80 2.96
N ASP A 54 -7.71 -7.62 2.31
CA ASP A 54 -7.50 -9.08 2.26
C ASP A 54 -6.59 -9.53 1.10
N THR A 55 -6.24 -8.62 0.17
CA THR A 55 -5.31 -8.89 -0.94
C THR A 55 -4.41 -7.68 -1.21
N PRO A 56 -3.20 -7.88 -1.79
CA PRO A 56 -2.30 -6.77 -2.12
C PRO A 56 -2.88 -5.83 -3.17
N GLU A 57 -3.69 -6.34 -4.12
CA GLU A 57 -4.36 -5.52 -5.14
C GLU A 57 -5.40 -4.60 -4.52
N ALA A 58 -6.20 -5.11 -3.58
CA ALA A 58 -7.18 -4.31 -2.86
C ALA A 58 -6.49 -3.24 -1.99
N LEU A 59 -5.34 -3.56 -1.39
CA LEU A 59 -4.54 -2.59 -0.65
C LEU A 59 -4.02 -1.48 -1.58
N ARG A 60 -3.50 -1.85 -2.76
CA ARG A 60 -3.06 -0.89 -3.79
C ARG A 60 -4.17 0.07 -4.19
N THR A 61 -5.35 -0.44 -4.50
CA THR A 61 -6.49 0.39 -4.90
C THR A 61 -6.87 1.39 -3.82
N ARG A 62 -6.91 0.96 -2.55
CA ARG A 62 -7.21 1.86 -1.42
C ARG A 62 -6.11 2.92 -1.24
N LEU A 63 -4.84 2.54 -1.33
CA LEU A 63 -3.72 3.48 -1.24
C LEU A 63 -3.73 4.51 -2.38
N SER A 64 -4.03 4.09 -3.61
CA SER A 64 -4.18 5.00 -4.76
C SER A 64 -5.33 6.00 -4.60
N GLN A 65 -6.38 5.66 -3.84
CA GLN A 65 -7.47 6.60 -3.54
C GLN A 65 -7.07 7.65 -2.48
N LEU A 66 -6.15 7.27 -1.57
CA LEU A 66 -5.69 8.13 -0.46
C LEU A 66 -4.47 8.99 -0.79
N ALA A 67 -3.74 8.65 -1.85
CA ALA A 67 -2.66 9.47 -2.39
C ALA A 67 -3.16 10.12 -3.69
N PRO A 68 -3.81 11.31 -3.66
CA PRO A 68 -4.36 11.92 -4.86
C PRO A 68 -3.30 12.36 -5.87
N THR A 69 -2.00 12.14 -5.63
CA THR A 69 -0.95 12.63 -6.53
C THR A 69 0.35 11.83 -6.44
N ALA A 70 0.54 10.91 -7.38
CA ALA A 70 1.87 10.59 -7.93
C ALA A 70 1.86 10.56 -9.48
N LEU A 71 0.75 11.01 -10.10
CA LEU A 71 0.60 11.11 -11.56
C LEU A 71 0.30 12.55 -12.04
N GLU A 72 0.44 13.56 -11.18
CA GLU A 72 0.34 14.97 -11.59
C GLU A 72 1.68 15.67 -11.34
N ALA A 73 2.69 15.27 -12.13
CA ALA A 73 3.94 16.00 -12.26
C ALA A 73 4.52 15.76 -13.66
N ALA A 74 3.96 16.42 -14.67
CA ALA A 74 4.70 16.92 -15.84
C ALA A 74 3.82 17.88 -16.66
N PRO A 75 4.27 19.13 -16.92
CA PRO A 75 3.67 20.01 -17.93
C PRO A 75 3.97 19.56 -19.36
#